data_AF-A0A271ITK5-F1
#
_entry.id   AF-A0A271ITK5-F1
#
_cell.length_a   1.000
_cell.length_b   1.000
_cell.length_c   1.000
_cell.angle_alpha   90.00
_cell.angle_beta   90.00
_cell.angle_gamma   90.00
#
_symmetry.space_group_name_H-M   'P 1'
#
loop_
_entity.id
_entity.type
_entity.pdbx_description
1 polymer ?
#
loop_
_entity_poly.entity_id
_entity_poly.type
_entity_poly.pdbx_seq_one_letter_code
_entity_poly.pdbx_strand_id
1 'polypeptide(L)' 'MLRDRVPGSGLRRGVVYGAGSSLVVDEGLSPLLAFSPGPLAFPWQTHARGFIGHLVYGGVVGAAMRVQDRAG' A
#
# COMPACT_ATOMS: atom_id res chain seq x y z
N MET A 1 6.90 -17.66 -10.73
CA MET A 1 8.30 -18.07 -11.02
C MET A 1 9.23 -16.94 -11.50
N LEU A 2 8.78 -15.69 -11.69
CA LEU A 2 9.70 -14.55 -12.01
C LEU A 2 9.97 -13.62 -10.80
N ARG A 3 9.40 -13.92 -9.61
CA ARG A 3 9.50 -13.06 -8.41
C ARG A 3 10.75 -13.35 -7.57
N ASP A 4 11.48 -14.41 -7.91
CA ASP A 4 12.34 -15.17 -6.99
C ASP A 4 13.80 -14.68 -6.91
N ARG A 5 14.18 -13.64 -7.67
CA ARG A 5 15.61 -13.27 -7.81
C ARG A 5 16.13 -12.20 -6.88
N VAL A 6 15.33 -11.67 -5.95
CA VAL A 6 15.78 -10.60 -5.04
C VAL A 6 15.40 -10.90 -3.59
N PRO A 7 16.36 -11.30 -2.74
CA PRO A 7 16.15 -11.46 -1.30
C PRO A 7 15.61 -10.15 -0.68
N GLY A 8 14.49 -10.24 0.06
CA GLY A 8 13.88 -9.08 0.72
C GLY A 8 12.91 -8.26 -0.15
N SER A 9 12.65 -8.71 -1.38
CA SER A 9 11.78 -8.00 -2.33
C SER A 9 10.30 -7.93 -1.92
N GLY A 10 9.76 -8.97 -1.28
CA GLY A 10 8.33 -9.06 -0.95
C GLY A 10 7.85 -7.91 -0.05
N LEU A 11 8.47 -7.74 1.12
CA LEU A 11 8.15 -6.66 2.06
C LEU A 11 8.28 -5.28 1.40
N ARG A 12 9.43 -5.01 0.75
CA ARG A 12 9.68 -3.72 0.09
C ARG A 12 8.66 -3.43 -1.02
N ARG A 13 8.37 -4.41 -1.87
CA ARG A 13 7.36 -4.28 -2.93
C ARG A 13 5.97 -4.07 -2.35
N GLY A 14 5.65 -4.74 -1.25
CA GLY A 14 4.40 -4.57 -0.52
C GLY A 14 4.23 -3.16 0.04
N VAL A 15 5.26 -2.63 0.72
CA VAL A 15 5.27 -1.25 1.24
C VAL A 15 5.14 -0.22 0.12
N VAL A 16 5.91 -0.37 -0.97
CA VAL A 16 5.81 0.52 -2.14
C VAL A 16 4.42 0.47 -2.77
N TYR A 17 3.84 -0.73 -2.88
CA TYR A 17 2.48 -0.91 -3.38
C TYR A 17 1.45 -0.22 -2.48
N GLY A 18 1.52 -0.41 -1.16
CA GLY A 18 0.63 0.25 -0.20
C GLY A 18 0.76 1.77 -0.22
N ALA A 19 1.99 2.30 -0.27
CA ALA A 19 2.22 3.74 -0.40
C ALA A 19 1.60 4.29 -1.70
N GLY A 20 1.82 3.58 -2.81
CA GLY A 20 1.25 3.94 -4.11
C GLY A 20 -0.28 3.89 -4.11
N SER A 21 -0.89 2.87 -3.51
CA SER A 21 -2.35 2.76 -3.45
C SER A 21 -2.98 3.87 -2.63
N SER A 22 -2.39 4.23 -1.48
CA SER A 22 -2.89 5.35 -0.67
C SER A 22 -2.86 6.67 -1.45
N LEU A 23 -1.75 6.98 -2.12
CA LEU A 23 -1.63 8.23 -2.89
C LEU A 23 -2.52 8.24 -4.13
N VAL A 24 -2.55 7.14 -4.89
CA VAL A 24 -3.27 7.08 -6.17
C VAL A 24 -4.77 6.92 -5.94
N VAL A 25 -5.19 6.05 -5.02
CA VAL A 25 -6.59 5.69 -4.83
C VAL A 25 -7.26 6.61 -3.82
N ASP A 26 -6.70 6.75 -2.62
CA ASP A 26 -7.37 7.50 -1.54
C ASP A 26 -7.29 9.01 -1.78
N GLU A 27 -6.12 9.52 -2.20
CA GLU A 27 -5.91 10.96 -2.40
C GLU A 27 -6.17 11.44 -3.84
N GLY A 28 -6.16 10.51 -4.80
CA GLY A 28 -6.35 10.79 -6.23
C GLY A 28 -7.72 10.36 -6.74
N LEU A 29 -7.87 9.07 -7.05
CA LEU A 29 -9.04 8.54 -7.74
C LEU A 29 -10.34 8.71 -6.96
N SER A 30 -10.34 8.43 -5.65
CA SER A 30 -11.58 8.49 -4.85
C SER A 30 -12.13 9.92 -4.77
N PRO A 31 -11.32 10.97 -4.54
CA PRO A 31 -11.74 12.36 -4.69
C PRO A 31 -12.18 12.71 -6.11
N LEU A 32 -11.40 12.33 -7.13
CA LEU A 32 -11.71 12.65 -8.53
C LEU A 32 -13.03 12.04 -9.01
N LEU A 33 -13.38 10.86 -8.49
CA LEU A 33 -14.62 10.16 -8.79
C LEU A 33 -15.75 10.47 -7.81
N ALA A 34 -15.53 11.41 -6.87
CA ALA A 34 -16.48 11.80 -5.84
C ALA A 34 -16.95 10.66 -4.91
N PHE A 35 -16.14 9.60 -4.75
CA PHE A 35 -16.38 8.56 -3.75
C PHE A 35 -16.02 9.02 -2.33
N SER A 36 -15.16 10.03 -2.22
CA SER A 36 -14.83 10.69 -0.95
C SER A 36 -14.67 12.20 -1.14
N PRO A 37 -14.82 13.01 -0.08
CA PRO A 37 -14.39 14.39 -0.08
C PRO A 37 -12.89 14.50 -0.41
N GLY A 38 -12.48 15.66 -0.92
CA GLY A 38 -11.09 15.90 -1.33
C GLY A 38 -10.08 15.89 -0.18
N PRO A 39 -8.77 15.86 -0.50
CA PRO A 39 -7.67 15.67 0.47
C PRO A 39 -7.49 16.83 1.46
N LEU A 40 -8.17 17.95 1.26
CA LEU A 40 -8.16 19.11 2.16
C LEU A 40 -9.40 19.19 3.05
N ALA A 41 -10.35 18.27 2.88
CA ALA A 41 -11.60 18.26 3.64
C ALA A 41 -11.45 17.63 5.03
N PHE A 42 -10.36 16.88 5.26
CA PHE A 42 -10.07 16.25 6.54
C PHE A 42 -8.75 16.76 7.14
N PRO A 43 -8.58 16.66 8.47
CA PRO A 43 -7.28 16.93 9.09
C PRO A 43 -6.19 16.02 8.51
N TRP A 44 -4.99 16.55 8.33
CA TRP A 44 -3.84 15.80 7.79
C TRP A 44 -3.53 14.51 8.58
N GLN A 45 -3.90 14.46 9.86
CA GLN A 45 -3.74 13.28 10.71
C GLN A 45 -4.59 12.09 10.24
N THR A 46 -5.73 12.34 9.60
CA THR A 46 -6.58 11.30 8.99
C THR A 46 -5.83 10.64 7.83
N HIS A 47 -5.26 11.45 6.95
CA HIS A 47 -4.46 11.00 5.81
C HIS A 47 -3.20 10.24 6.28
N ALA A 48 -2.48 10.77 7.27
CA ALA A 48 -1.30 10.11 7.84
C ALA A 48 -1.63 8.74 8.44
N ARG A 49 -2.77 8.61 9.15
CA ARG A 49 -3.21 7.33 9.73
C ARG A 49 -3.58 6.33 8.62
N GLY A 50 -4.30 6.78 7.60
CA GLY A 50 -4.66 5.96 6.44
C GLY A 50 -3.42 5.48 5.67
N PHE A 51 -2.46 6.38 5.46
CA PHE A 51 -1.18 6.08 4.80
C PHE A 51 -0.38 5.04 5.59
N ILE A 52 -0.21 5.22 6.91
CA ILE A 52 0.47 4.23 7.77
C ILE A 52 -0.24 2.88 7.70
N GLY A 53 -1.57 2.87 7.71
CA GLY A 53 -2.37 1.64 7.54
C GLY A 53 -2.04 0.92 6.24
N HIS A 54 -1.93 1.66 5.13
CA HIS A 54 -1.54 1.11 3.84
C HIS A 54 -0.10 0.58 3.81
N LEU A 55 0.86 1.26 4.44
CA LEU A 55 2.24 0.77 4.55
C LEU A 55 2.29 -0.57 5.30
N VAL A 56 1.58 -0.67 6.43
CA VAL A 56 1.52 -1.90 7.23
C VAL A 56 0.83 -3.00 6.46
N TYR A 57 -0.34 -2.74 5.89
CA TYR A 57 -1.09 -3.73 5.11
C TYR A 57 -0.28 -4.25 3.93
N GLY A 58 0.26 -3.35 3.11
CA GLY A 58 1.11 -3.70 1.98
C GLY A 58 2.34 -4.49 2.41
N GLY A 59 3.00 -4.07 3.50
CA GLY A 59 4.13 -4.77 4.07
C GLY A 59 3.81 -6.20 4.52
N VAL A 60 2.69 -6.39 5.22
CA VAL A 60 2.20 -7.71 5.66
C VAL A 60 1.90 -8.62 4.47
N VAL A 61 1.16 -8.12 3.46
CA VAL A 61 0.89 -8.88 2.22
C VAL A 61 2.19 -9.25 1.51
N GLY A 62 3.11 -8.29 1.39
CA GLY A 62 4.41 -8.51 0.78
C GLY A 62 5.25 -9.56 1.52
N ALA A 63 5.20 -9.57 2.85
CA ALA A 63 5.86 -10.58 3.68
C ALA A 63 5.20 -11.96 3.54
N ALA A 64 3.87 -12.02 3.57
CA ALA A 64 3.11 -13.26 3.39
C ALA A 64 3.40 -13.92 2.04
N MET A 65 3.42 -13.15 0.95
CA MET A 65 3.79 -13.66 -0.37
C MET A 65 5.22 -14.19 -0.40
N ARG A 66 6.16 -13.51 0.28
CA ARG A 66 7.54 -13.98 0.40
C ARG A 66 7.66 -15.30 1.16
N VAL A 67 6.76 -15.58 2.10
CA VAL A 67 6.69 -16.85 2.83
C VAL A 67 6.11 -17.93 1.91
N GLN A 68 5.03 -17.63 1.19
CA GLN A 68 4.42 -18.54 0.22
C GLN A 68 5.41 -18.94 -0.90
N ASP A 69 6.16 -17.97 -1.44
CA ASP A 69 7.20 -18.20 -2.45
C ASP A 69 8.36 -19.10 -1.94
N ARG A 70 8.52 -19.28 -0.62
CA ARG A 70 9.50 -20.23 -0.04
C ARG A 70 8.93 -21.62 0.22
N ALA A 71 7.61 -21.74 0.30
CA ALA A 71 6.94 -22.96 0.71
C ALA A 71 6.52 -23.84 -0.48
N GLY A 72 6.51 -23.28 -1.70
CA GLY A 72 6.32 -23.99 -2.97
C GLY A 72 7.62 -24.10 -3.75
#